data_AF-A0A0N5C1X1-F1
#
_entry.id   AF-A0A0N5C1X1-F1
#
_cell.length_a   1.000
_cell.length_b   1.000
_cell.length_c   1.000
_cell.angle_alpha   90.00
_cell.angle_beta   90.00
_cell.angle_gamma   90.00
#
_symmetry.space_group_name_H-M   'P 1'
#
loop_
_entity.id
_entity.type
_entity.pdbx_description
1 polymer ?
#
loop_
_entity_poly.entity_id
_entity_poly.type
_entity_poly.pdbx_seq_one_letter_code
_entity_poly.pdbx_strand_id
1 'polypeptide(L)'
;MLVNGRSLVTDLISDVNYQQRCSGIIYYLREDGWKDCYGLLKANILFLFESKNNMDSCPYLIIIEDCIIDLLDDNQTGKQFSFSIKHKTTGREFILAADTLCNLQRWVSDLTVCPLDYINTIKQSFDEQYLQRESSKGKIDEEK
;
A
#
# COMPACT_ATOMS: atom_id res chain seq x y z
N MET A 1 -7.81 9.88 20.45
CA MET A 1 -7.50 11.20 19.86
C MET A 1 -6.50 10.97 18.74
N LEU A 2 -6.93 11.00 17.47
CA LEU A 2 -6.01 11.11 16.33
C LEU A 2 -5.53 12.56 16.31
N VAL A 3 -4.47 12.84 17.08
CA VAL A 3 -3.82 14.15 17.10
C VAL A 3 -3.28 14.41 15.68
N ASN A 4 -3.99 15.26 14.94
CA ASN A 4 -3.66 15.74 13.60
C ASN A 4 -3.23 14.66 12.58
N GLY A 5 -4.20 14.04 11.89
CA GLY A 5 -3.89 13.17 10.73
C GLY A 5 -3.01 13.83 9.67
N ARG A 6 -2.99 15.17 9.58
CA ARG A 6 -2.05 15.93 8.73
C ARG A 6 -0.58 15.81 9.18
N SER A 7 -0.32 15.78 10.49
CA SER A 7 1.04 15.55 11.02
C SER A 7 1.51 14.16 10.62
N LEU A 8 0.68 13.14 10.84
CA LEU A 8 1.03 11.76 10.50
C LEU A 8 1.42 11.58 9.02
N VAL A 9 0.66 12.19 8.11
CA VAL A 9 0.95 12.17 6.68
C VAL A 9 2.31 12.83 6.41
N THR A 10 2.53 14.03 6.94
CA THR A 10 3.77 14.80 6.74
C THR A 10 4.98 14.07 7.33
N ASP A 11 4.85 13.55 8.54
CA ASP A 11 5.89 12.83 9.28
C ASP A 11 6.26 11.55 8.53
N LEU A 12 5.28 10.75 8.09
CA LEU A 12 5.57 9.51 7.38
C LEU A 12 6.19 9.75 5.99
N ILE A 13 5.75 10.78 5.27
CA ILE A 13 6.30 11.12 3.95
C ILE A 13 7.76 11.56 4.08
N SER A 14 8.06 12.37 5.10
CA SER A 14 9.41 12.90 5.34
C SER A 14 10.35 11.92 6.03
N ASP A 15 9.83 10.86 6.67
CA ASP A 15 10.64 9.87 7.40
C ASP A 15 11.57 9.10 6.45
N VAL A 16 12.87 9.24 6.65
CA VAL A 16 13.93 8.60 5.85
C VAL A 16 14.03 7.09 6.08
N ASN A 17 13.50 6.58 7.20
CA ASN A 17 13.54 5.15 7.51
C ASN A 17 12.61 4.34 6.63
N TYR A 18 11.54 4.96 6.12
CA TYR A 18 10.64 4.32 5.18
C TYR A 18 11.09 4.62 3.74
N GLN A 19 11.41 3.57 2.99
CA GLN A 19 11.72 3.72 1.57
C GLN A 19 10.46 4.09 0.78
N GLN A 20 10.57 5.14 -0.04
CA GLN A 20 9.61 5.41 -1.11
C GLN A 20 9.81 4.37 -2.22
N ARG A 21 8.79 3.54 -2.48
CA ARG A 21 8.86 2.49 -3.51
C ARG A 21 8.49 3.03 -4.89
N CYS A 22 7.33 3.68 -4.94
CA CYS A 22 6.74 4.17 -6.18
C CYS A 22 6.17 5.56 -5.99
N SER A 23 6.28 6.40 -7.01
CA SER A 23 5.61 7.71 -7.03
C SER A 23 5.46 8.20 -8.46
N GLY A 24 4.41 8.94 -8.75
CA GLY A 24 4.19 9.49 -10.07
C GLY A 24 2.79 10.01 -10.27
N ILE A 25 2.53 10.46 -11.49
CA ILE A 25 1.17 10.82 -11.91
C ILE A 25 0.35 9.54 -11.96
N ILE A 26 -0.87 9.63 -11.43
CA ILE A 26 -1.87 8.59 -11.49
C ILE A 26 -3.23 9.25 -11.62
N TYR A 27 -4.17 8.61 -12.29
CA TYR A 27 -5.52 9.11 -12.41
C TYR A 27 -6.44 8.32 -11.49
N TYR A 28 -7.35 9.02 -10.81
CA TYR A 28 -8.35 8.40 -9.95
C TYR A 28 -9.75 8.68 -10.49
N LEU A 29 -10.52 7.62 -10.69
CA LEU A 29 -11.92 7.70 -11.10
C LEU A 29 -12.80 8.05 -9.89
N ARG A 30 -13.32 9.27 -9.88
CA ARG A 30 -14.29 9.78 -8.89
C ARG A 30 -15.69 9.81 -9.50
N GLU A 31 -16.67 10.19 -8.70
CA GLU A 31 -18.07 10.37 -9.15
C GLU A 31 -18.19 11.37 -10.30
N ASP A 32 -17.34 12.39 -10.35
CA ASP A 32 -17.30 13.41 -11.40
C ASP A 32 -16.32 13.08 -12.54
N GLY A 33 -15.83 11.83 -12.58
CA GLY A 33 -14.96 11.30 -13.63
C GLY A 33 -13.49 11.20 -13.22
N TRP A 34 -12.63 11.04 -14.23
CA TRP A 34 -11.19 10.88 -14.04
C TRP A 34 -10.53 12.18 -13.62
N LYS A 35 -9.77 12.15 -12.51
CA LYS A 35 -8.93 13.25 -12.04
C LYS A 35 -7.47 12.86 -12.04
N ASP A 36 -6.60 13.78 -12.44
CA ASP A 36 -5.17 13.67 -12.23
C ASP A 36 -4.84 13.84 -10.74
N CYS A 37 -3.90 13.02 -10.27
CA CYS A 37 -3.41 13.00 -8.91
C CYS A 37 -1.91 12.71 -8.92
N TYR A 38 -1.26 12.96 -7.81
CA TYR A 38 0.09 12.47 -7.53
C TYR A 38 0.01 11.31 -6.53
N GLY A 39 0.42 10.12 -6.97
CA GLY A 39 0.50 8.93 -6.15
C GLY A 39 1.87 8.81 -5.49
N LEU A 40 1.90 8.38 -4.23
CA LEU A 40 3.11 8.04 -3.48
C LEU A 40 2.89 6.76 -2.68
N LEU A 41 3.67 5.71 -2.96
CA LEU A 41 3.67 4.47 -2.21
C LEU A 41 4.87 4.44 -1.26
N LYS A 42 4.57 4.45 0.04
CA LYS A 42 5.56 4.45 1.12
C LYS A 42 4.98 3.75 2.34
N ALA A 43 5.78 2.93 3.03
CA ALA A 43 5.36 2.20 4.24
C ALA A 43 4.06 1.38 4.05
N ASN A 44 3.89 0.69 2.92
CA ASN A 44 2.68 -0.08 2.57
C ASN A 44 1.40 0.76 2.46
N ILE A 45 1.54 2.08 2.34
CA ILE A 45 0.44 3.02 2.20
C ILE A 45 0.60 3.77 0.88
N LEU A 46 -0.48 3.78 0.09
CA LEU A 46 -0.60 4.62 -1.10
C LEU A 46 -1.32 5.92 -0.72
N PHE A 47 -0.60 7.03 -0.85
CA PHE A 47 -1.12 8.37 -0.70
C PHE A 47 -1.49 8.92 -2.08
N LEU A 48 -2.67 9.54 -2.19
CA LEU A 48 -3.09 10.26 -3.40
C LEU A 48 -3.27 11.73 -3.06
N PHE A 49 -2.43 12.57 -3.67
CA PHE A 49 -2.47 14.03 -3.55
C PHE A 49 -3.09 14.66 -4.79
N GLU A 50 -3.60 15.86 -4.66
CA GLU A 50 -4.04 16.66 -5.83
C GLU A 50 -2.86 17.02 -6.73
N SER A 51 -1.69 17.31 -6.15
CA SER A 51 -0.47 17.56 -6.91
C SER A 51 0.78 17.25 -6.10
N LYS A 52 1.91 17.08 -6.79
CA LYS A 52 3.23 16.89 -6.15
C LYS A 52 3.64 18.07 -5.25
N ASN A 53 3.15 19.27 -5.55
CA ASN A 53 3.53 20.49 -4.83
C ASN A 53 2.64 20.77 -3.61
N ASN A 54 1.54 20.02 -3.46
CA ASN A 54 0.58 20.18 -2.37
C ASN A 54 0.42 18.86 -1.62
N MET A 55 1.42 18.52 -0.81
CA MET A 55 1.44 17.29 0.00
C MET A 55 0.84 17.46 1.39
N ASP A 56 0.48 18.69 1.77
CA ASP A 56 -0.06 19.03 3.10
C ASP A 56 -1.50 18.53 3.30
N SER A 57 -2.20 18.26 2.19
CA SER A 57 -3.56 17.72 2.18
C SER A 57 -3.59 16.44 1.34
N CYS A 58 -3.56 15.29 2.03
CA CYS A 58 -3.76 13.98 1.40
C CYS A 58 -5.25 13.61 1.44
N PRO A 59 -6.02 13.81 0.35
CA PRO A 59 -7.45 13.50 0.34
C PRO A 59 -7.73 12.00 0.49
N TYR A 60 -6.84 11.13 0.00
CA TYR A 60 -7.03 9.68 0.08
C TYR A 60 -5.77 8.96 0.52
N LEU A 61 -5.94 8.05 1.47
CA LEU A 61 -4.92 7.15 1.97
C LEU A 61 -5.45 5.72 1.85
N ILE A 62 -4.68 4.84 1.22
CA ILE A 62 -5.06 3.45 0.97
C ILE A 62 -4.00 2.53 1.60
N ILE A 63 -4.43 1.64 2.50
CA ILE A 63 -3.54 0.69 3.17
C ILE A 63 -3.48 -0.58 2.32
N ILE A 64 -2.32 -0.89 1.76
CA ILE A 64 -2.17 -1.91 0.70
C ILE A 64 -2.21 -3.34 1.24
N GLU A 65 -1.88 -3.55 2.52
CA GLU A 65 -1.79 -4.89 3.14
C GLU A 65 -3.06 -5.74 3.00
N ASP A 66 -4.25 -5.11 3.05
CA ASP A 66 -5.55 -5.77 2.91
C ASP A 66 -6.21 -5.54 1.55
N CYS A 67 -5.42 -5.32 0.50
CA CYS A 67 -5.94 -5.03 -0.84
C CYS A 67 -5.81 -6.22 -1.80
N ILE A 68 -6.70 -6.23 -2.79
CA ILE A 68 -6.57 -6.96 -4.05
C ILE A 68 -6.29 -5.91 -5.13
N ILE A 69 -5.37 -6.21 -6.04
CA ILE A 69 -5.00 -5.35 -7.15
C ILE A 69 -5.36 -6.10 -8.43
N ASP A 70 -6.27 -5.54 -9.22
CA ASP A 70 -6.76 -6.18 -10.45
C ASP A 70 -6.56 -5.24 -11.64
N LEU A 71 -6.13 -5.80 -12.78
CA LEU A 71 -6.12 -5.06 -14.04
C LEU A 71 -7.55 -4.97 -14.58
N LEU A 72 -7.92 -3.81 -15.10
CA LEU A 72 -9.25 -3.57 -15.65
C LEU A 72 -9.23 -3.52 -17.17
N ASP A 73 -10.39 -3.74 -17.78
CA ASP A 73 -10.56 -3.54 -19.21
C ASP A 73 -10.69 -2.04 -19.52
N ASP A 74 -9.77 -1.52 -20.33
CA ASP A 74 -9.74 -0.12 -20.77
C ASP A 74 -11.04 0.29 -21.48
N ASN A 75 -11.74 -0.65 -22.14
CA ASN A 75 -13.02 -0.37 -22.79
C ASN A 75 -14.15 -0.14 -21.77
N GLN A 76 -14.10 -0.81 -20.63
CA GLN A 76 -15.10 -0.66 -19.57
C GLN A 76 -14.87 0.62 -18.77
N THR A 77 -13.61 0.98 -18.55
CA THR A 77 -13.22 2.12 -17.72
C THR A 77 -13.15 3.44 -18.50
N GLY A 78 -13.08 3.36 -19.84
CA GLY A 78 -12.94 4.52 -20.73
C GLY A 78 -11.58 5.21 -20.64
N LYS A 79 -10.59 4.57 -20.00
CA LYS A 79 -9.23 5.09 -19.85
C LYS A 79 -8.22 3.97 -19.95
N GLN A 80 -7.13 4.24 -20.67
CA GLN A 80 -6.06 3.28 -20.85
C GLN A 80 -5.30 3.04 -19.55
N PHE A 81 -4.78 1.83 -19.41
CA PHE A 81 -3.89 1.41 -18.33
C PHE A 81 -4.60 1.45 -16.95
N SER A 82 -5.85 1.00 -16.94
CA SER A 82 -6.68 1.02 -15.73
C SER A 82 -6.47 -0.22 -14.86
N PHE A 83 -6.53 -0.01 -13.54
CA PHE A 83 -6.46 -1.05 -12.53
C PHE A 83 -7.30 -0.66 -11.31
N SER A 84 -7.73 -1.63 -10.51
CA SER A 84 -8.41 -1.35 -9.23
C SER A 84 -7.58 -1.78 -8.04
N ILE A 85 -7.81 -1.10 -6.92
CA ILE A 85 -7.35 -1.49 -5.58
C ILE A 85 -8.61 -1.69 -4.74
N LYS A 86 -8.87 -2.92 -4.33
CA LYS A 86 -10.07 -3.29 -3.56
C LYS A 86 -9.70 -3.80 -2.18
N HIS A 87 -10.20 -3.13 -1.15
CA HIS A 87 -10.07 -3.60 0.22
C HIS A 87 -10.84 -4.91 0.41
N LYS A 88 -10.19 -5.97 0.89
CA LYS A 88 -10.83 -7.26 1.13
C LYS A 88 -11.87 -7.16 2.24
N THR A 89 -11.56 -6.46 3.32
CA THR A 89 -12.44 -6.38 4.49
C THR A 89 -13.69 -5.52 4.24
N THR A 90 -13.55 -4.39 3.55
CA THR A 90 -14.66 -3.43 3.35
C THR A 90 -15.33 -3.53 1.99
N GLY A 91 -14.72 -4.21 1.02
CA GLY A 91 -15.15 -4.23 -0.38
C GLY A 91 -14.98 -2.90 -1.12
N ARG A 92 -14.58 -1.82 -0.44
CA ARG A 92 -14.29 -0.51 -1.05
C ARG A 92 -13.24 -0.65 -2.14
N GLU A 93 -13.55 -0.10 -3.29
CA GLU A 93 -12.74 -0.18 -4.50
C GLU A 93 -12.31 1.21 -4.97
N PHE A 94 -11.06 1.34 -5.37
CA PHE A 94 -10.48 2.53 -5.97
C PHE A 94 -10.06 2.18 -7.39
N ILE A 95 -10.66 2.83 -8.38
CA ILE A 95 -10.33 2.64 -9.79
C ILE A 95 -9.31 3.70 -10.19
N LEU A 96 -8.12 3.24 -10.58
CA LEU A 96 -6.97 4.05 -10.90
C LEU A 96 -6.51 3.77 -12.34
N ALA A 97 -5.76 4.70 -12.91
CA ALA A 97 -5.08 4.47 -14.19
C ALA A 97 -3.70 5.11 -14.19
N ALA A 98 -2.74 4.44 -14.84
CA ALA A 98 -1.43 5.03 -15.10
C ALA A 98 -1.47 5.93 -16.34
N ASP A 99 -0.43 6.75 -16.51
CA ASP A 99 -0.21 7.57 -17.71
C ASP A 99 0.41 6.77 -18.87
N THR A 100 1.12 5.69 -18.57
CA THR A 100 1.78 4.82 -19.55
C THR A 100 1.71 3.35 -19.12
N LEU A 101 1.85 2.43 -20.07
CA LEU A 101 1.95 1.00 -19.78
C LEU A 101 3.15 0.65 -18.88
N CYS A 102 4.28 1.36 -19.05
CA CYS A 102 5.45 1.16 -18.20
C CYS A 102 5.16 1.54 -16.75
N ASN A 103 4.46 2.67 -16.54
CA ASN A 103 4.07 3.10 -15.21
C ASN A 103 2.98 2.21 -14.62
N LEU A 104 2.06 1.66 -15.43
CA LEU A 104 1.11 0.63 -14.96
C LEU A 104 1.85 -0.59 -14.42
N GLN A 105 2.78 -1.14 -15.21
CA GLN A 105 3.57 -2.28 -14.80
C GLN A 105 4.30 -1.98 -13.49
N ARG A 106 4.91 -0.79 -13.37
CA ARG A 106 5.59 -0.37 -12.15
C ARG A 106 4.64 -0.28 -10.96
N TRP A 107 3.51 0.40 -11.11
CA TRP A 107 2.51 0.56 -10.04
C TRP A 107 2.01 -0.80 -9.54
N VAL A 108 1.55 -1.67 -10.43
CA VAL A 108 1.03 -2.99 -10.06
C VAL A 108 2.12 -3.85 -9.42
N SER A 109 3.34 -3.83 -9.96
CA SER A 109 4.47 -4.58 -9.39
C SER A 109 4.80 -4.11 -7.98
N ASP A 110 4.96 -2.80 -7.78
CA ASP A 110 5.31 -2.24 -6.49
C ASP A 110 4.18 -2.44 -5.46
N LEU A 111 2.91 -2.24 -5.86
CA LEU A 111 1.76 -2.42 -4.97
C LEU A 111 1.58 -3.89 -4.53
N THR A 112 1.84 -4.86 -5.42
CA THR A 112 1.72 -6.29 -5.08
C THR A 112 2.88 -6.81 -4.23
N VAL A 113 4.09 -6.28 -4.43
CA VAL A 113 5.29 -6.68 -3.69
C VAL A 113 5.40 -5.97 -2.34
N CYS A 114 4.85 -4.75 -2.21
CA CYS A 114 4.97 -3.92 -1.00
C CYS A 114 4.66 -4.67 0.32
N PRO A 115 3.59 -5.51 0.41
CA PRO A 115 3.27 -6.21 1.65
C PRO A 115 4.21 -7.39 1.99
N LEU A 116 5.05 -7.86 1.04
CA LEU A 116 5.85 -9.07 1.24
C LEU A 116 6.89 -8.92 2.35
N ASP A 117 7.56 -7.77 2.45
CA ASP A 117 8.58 -7.54 3.48
C ASP A 117 7.98 -7.60 4.90
N TYR A 118 6.77 -7.07 5.04
CA TYR A 118 6.02 -7.12 6.28
C TYR A 118 5.60 -8.56 6.63
N ILE A 119 5.05 -9.32 5.66
CA ILE A 119 4.67 -10.72 5.86
C ILE A 119 5.89 -11.57 6.24
N ASN A 120 7.03 -11.37 5.57
CA ASN A 120 8.27 -12.07 5.86
C ASN A 120 8.78 -11.78 7.27
N THR A 121 8.74 -10.51 7.68
CA THR A 121 9.16 -10.09 9.03
C THR A 121 8.28 -10.73 10.11
N ILE A 122 6.96 -10.71 9.92
CA ILE A 122 6.03 -11.36 10.86
C ILE A 122 6.28 -12.85 10.93
N LYS A 123 6.39 -13.51 9.78
CA LYS A 123 6.66 -14.94 9.72
C LYS A 123 7.94 -15.29 10.47
N GLN A 124 9.02 -14.55 10.24
CA GLN A 124 10.28 -14.76 10.96
C GLN A 124 10.09 -14.60 12.48
N SER A 125 9.44 -13.52 12.93
CA SER A 125 9.20 -13.28 14.35
C SER A 125 8.34 -14.38 15.00
N PHE A 126 7.43 -14.98 14.24
CA PHE A 126 6.61 -16.10 14.67
C PHE A 126 7.44 -17.39 14.78
N ASP A 127 8.26 -17.69 13.78
CA ASP A 127 9.14 -18.86 13.78
C ASP A 127 10.13 -18.81 14.96
N GLU A 128 10.73 -17.66 15.24
CA GLU A 128 11.61 -17.46 16.39
C GLU A 128 10.91 -17.73 17.74
N GLN A 129 9.69 -17.20 17.92
CA GLN A 129 8.88 -17.46 19.11
C GLN A 129 8.48 -18.93 19.23
N TYR A 130 8.19 -19.59 18.10
CA TYR A 130 7.87 -21.01 18.07
C TYR A 130 9.06 -21.88 18.53
N LEU A 131 10.26 -21.64 17.98
CA LEU A 131 11.47 -22.36 18.37
C LEU A 131 11.83 -22.15 19.85
N GLN A 132 11.68 -20.94 20.38
CA GLN A 132 11.93 -20.65 21.80
C GLN A 132 11.01 -21.46 22.71
N ARG A 133 9.74 -21.63 22.34
CA ARG A 133 8.78 -22.43 23.13
C ARG A 133 9.07 -23.93 23.06
N GLU A 134 9.43 -24.46 21.89
CA GLU A 134 9.78 -25.88 21.74
C GLU A 134 11.06 -26.24 22.51
N SER A 135 12.10 -25.39 22.42
CA SER A 135 13.34 -25.59 23.20
C SER A 135 13.13 -25.48 24.72
N SER A 136 12.15 -24.69 25.16
CA SER A 136 11.79 -24.59 26.57
C SER A 136 11.02 -25.82 27.07
N LYS A 137 10.20 -26.47 26.23
CA LYS A 137 9.53 -27.73 26.59
C LYS A 137 10.51 -28.89 26.72
N GLY A 138 11.45 -29.02 25.78
CA GLY A 138 12.47 -30.09 25.83
C GLY A 138 13.32 -30.06 27.10
N LYS A 139 13.63 -28.88 27.62
CA LYS A 139 14.37 -28.73 28.90
C LYS A 139 13.56 -29.14 30.13
N ILE A 140 12.24 -28.96 30.11
CA ILE A 140 11.36 -29.35 31.24
C ILE A 140 11.20 -30.87 31.30
N ASP A 141 11.29 -31.56 30.15
CA ASP A 141 11.20 -33.01 30.07
C ASP A 141 12.54 -33.72 30.36
N GLU A 142 13.68 -33.05 30.16
CA GLU A 142 15.02 -33.57 30.54
C GLU A 142 15.36 -33.39 32.04
N GLU A 143 14.66 -32.50 32.76
CA GLU A 143 14.87 -32.26 34.20
C GLU A 143 13.93 -33.08 35.11
N LYS A 144 13.13 -34.01 34.56
CA LYS A 144 12.26 -34.94 35.31
C LYS A 144 12.74 -36.40 35.21
#